data_AF-K7QW93-F1
#
_entry.id   AF-K7QW93-F1
#
_cell.length_a   1.000
_cell.length_b   1.000
_cell.length_c   1.000
_cell.angle_alpha   90.00
_cell.angle_beta   90.00
_cell.angle_gamma   90.00
#
_symmetry.space_group_name_H-M   'P 1'
#
loop_
_entity.id
_entity.type
_entity.pdbx_description
1 polymer ?
#
loop_
_entity_poly.entity_id
_entity_poly.type
_entity_poly.pdbx_seq_one_letter_code
_entity_poly.pdbx_strand_id
1 'polypeptide(L)'
;MDRPVHRLLHLVFALGLAHALFLFLQEGVRAHALAQEARRLEGELALLEARVARLRMEAEALGDPQHLEALARRAGWVGKEEELKRR
;
A
#
# COMPACT_ATOMS: atom_id res chain seq x y z
N MET A 1 -43.09 21.55 44.70
CA MET A 1 -42.41 20.33 45.21
C MET A 1 -42.45 19.32 44.07
N ASP A 2 -41.39 18.54 43.87
CA ASP A 2 -40.99 17.79 42.67
C ASP A 2 -40.35 18.59 41.53
N ARG A 3 -39.09 18.24 41.26
CA ARG A 3 -38.35 18.30 39.98
C ARG A 3 -36.82 18.04 40.06
N PRO A 4 -36.15 17.73 41.20
CA PRO A 4 -34.72 17.44 41.16
C PRO A 4 -34.43 16.14 40.40
N VAL A 5 -35.34 15.16 40.47
CA VAL A 5 -35.25 13.89 39.72
C VAL A 5 -35.26 14.11 38.22
N HIS A 6 -36.13 14.99 37.70
CA HIS A 6 -36.17 15.31 36.28
C HIS A 6 -34.88 16.02 35.81
N ARG A 7 -34.33 16.92 36.63
CA ARG A 7 -33.06 17.59 36.29
C ARG A 7 -31.90 16.59 36.26
N LEU A 8 -31.85 15.66 37.21
CA LEU A 8 -30.88 14.58 37.22
C LEU A 8 -31.00 13.69 35.98
N LEU A 9 -32.21 13.32 35.59
CA LEU A 9 -32.45 12.48 34.41
C LEU A 9 -31.99 13.16 33.12
N HIS A 10 -32.24 14.46 32.97
CA HIS A 10 -31.74 15.24 31.82
C HIS A 10 -30.21 15.32 31.80
N LEU A 11 -29.56 15.44 32.96
CA LEU A 11 -28.10 15.46 33.05
C LEU A 11 -27.50 14.12 32.65
N VAL A 12 -28.07 13.00 33.13
CA VAL A 12 -27.63 11.65 32.74
C VAL A 12 -27.85 11.42 31.24
N PHE A 13 -28.99 11.85 30.71
CA PHE A 13 -29.27 11.75 29.28
C PHE A 13 -28.29 12.59 28.44
N ALA A 14 -28.06 13.84 28.83
CA ALA A 14 -27.11 14.73 28.16
C ALA A 14 -25.68 14.18 28.20
N LEU A 15 -25.28 13.59 29.33
CA LEU A 15 -24.00 12.91 29.46
C LEU A 15 -23.90 11.70 28.53
N GLY A 16 -24.95 10.88 28.45
CA GLY A 16 -25.01 9.75 27.53
C GLY A 16 -24.91 10.19 26.07
N LEU A 17 -25.62 11.25 25.70
CA LEU A 17 -25.57 11.81 24.35
C LEU A 17 -24.18 12.38 24.02
N ALA A 18 -23.59 13.13 24.95
CA ALA A 18 -22.24 13.65 24.80
C ALA A 18 -21.21 12.51 24.65
N HIS A 19 -21.38 11.42 25.41
CA HIS A 19 -20.52 10.25 25.31
C HIS A 19 -20.68 9.53 23.96
N ALA A 20 -21.91 9.33 23.49
CA ALA A 20 -22.16 8.72 22.19
C ALA A 20 -21.56 9.55 21.05
N LEU A 21 -21.71 10.88 21.09
CA LEU A 21 -21.08 11.79 20.14
C LEU A 21 -19.56 11.72 20.20
N PHE A 22 -18.99 11.66 21.40
CA PHE A 22 -17.55 11.52 21.59
C PHE A 22 -17.02 10.24 20.94
N LEU A 23 -17.67 9.09 21.17
CA LEU A 23 -17.30 7.82 20.55
C LEU A 23 -17.44 7.87 19.03
N PHE A 24 -18.50 8.49 18.52
CA PHE A 24 -18.70 8.63 17.08
C PHE A 24 -17.61 9.49 16.41
N LEU A 25 -17.24 10.61 17.04
CA LEU A 25 -16.14 11.46 16.58
C LEU A 25 -14.81 10.69 16.60
N GLN A 26 -14.53 9.95 17.66
CA GLN A 26 -13.33 9.13 17.78
C GLN A 26 -13.26 8.07 16.66
N GLU A 27 -14.38 7.40 16.39
CA GLU A 27 -14.46 6.43 15.29
C GLU A 27 -14.27 7.10 13.93
N GLY A 28 -14.83 8.30 13.72
CA GLY A 28 -14.62 9.08 12.51
C GLY A 28 -13.16 9.44 12.27
N VAL A 29 -12.44 9.86 13.31
CA VAL A 29 -10.99 10.14 13.23
C VAL A 29 -10.21 8.87 12.88
N ARG A 30 -10.55 7.74 13.51
CA ARG A 30 -9.91 6.44 13.22
C ARG A 30 -10.14 6.01 11.78
N ALA A 31 -11.38 6.07 11.31
CA ALA A 31 -11.74 5.73 9.93
C ALA A 31 -11.01 6.63 8.93
N HIS A 32 -10.87 7.92 9.23
CA HIS A 32 -10.12 8.85 8.39
C HIS A 32 -8.63 8.49 8.31
N ALA A 33 -7.99 8.19 9.44
CA ALA A 33 -6.59 7.78 9.47
C ALA A 33 -6.36 6.49 8.66
N LEU A 34 -7.23 5.48 8.86
CA LEU A 34 -7.16 4.23 8.11
C LEU A 34 -7.36 4.44 6.60
N ALA A 35 -8.26 5.34 6.20
CA ALA A 35 -8.46 5.66 4.79
C ALA A 35 -7.24 6.34 4.16
N GLN A 36 -6.54 7.19 4.91
CA GLN A 36 -5.28 7.80 4.45
C GLN A 36 -4.18 6.74 4.28
N GLU A 37 -4.06 5.84 5.24
CA GLU A 37 -3.08 4.75 5.20
C GLU A 37 -3.35 3.78 4.06
N ALA A 38 -4.62 3.41 3.83
CA ALA A 38 -5.01 2.59 2.69
C ALA A 38 -4.61 3.22 1.36
N ARG A 39 -4.89 4.52 1.15
CA ARG A 39 -4.49 5.23 -0.08
C ARG A 39 -2.99 5.27 -0.28
N ARG A 40 -2.23 5.43 0.81
CA ARG A 40 -0.76 5.40 0.75
C ARG A 40 -0.27 4.02 0.31
N LEU A 41 -0.80 2.96 0.93
CA LEU A 41 -0.43 1.58 0.60
C LEU A 41 -0.82 1.21 -0.83
N GLU A 42 -1.98 1.65 -1.31
CA GLU A 42 -2.38 1.49 -2.72
C GLU A 42 -1.39 2.15 -3.67
N GLY A 43 -0.90 3.34 -3.35
CA GLY A 43 0.15 4.01 -4.12
C GLY A 43 1.48 3.26 -4.13
N GLU A 44 1.92 2.77 -2.96
CA GLU A 44 3.13 1.95 -2.85
C GLU A 44 3.00 0.64 -3.64
N LEU A 45 1.83 0.01 -3.60
CA LEU A 45 1.52 -1.23 -4.32
C LEU A 45 1.57 -1.01 -5.84
N ALA A 46 0.95 0.06 -6.35
CA ALA A 46 1.00 0.39 -7.77
C ALA A 46 2.45 0.62 -8.28
N LEU A 47 3.30 1.27 -7.47
CA LEU A 47 4.72 1.44 -7.80
C LEU A 47 5.47 0.10 -7.83
N LEU A 48 5.19 -0.78 -6.87
CA LEU A 48 5.77 -2.13 -6.85
C LEU A 48 5.33 -2.95 -8.06
N GLU A 49 4.04 -2.91 -8.41
CA GLU A 49 3.50 -3.60 -9.58
C GLU A 49 4.16 -3.12 -10.87
N ALA A 50 4.32 -1.80 -11.05
CA ALA A 50 5.03 -1.24 -12.20
C ALA A 50 6.50 -1.71 -12.25
N ARG A 51 7.18 -1.78 -11.09
CA ARG A 51 8.55 -2.28 -11.02
C ARG A 51 8.64 -3.76 -11.36
N VAL A 52 7.71 -4.57 -10.88
CA VAL A 52 7.63 -6.01 -11.22
C VAL A 52 7.35 -6.19 -12.71
N ALA A 53 6.41 -5.44 -13.28
CA ALA A 53 6.11 -5.49 -14.72
C ALA A 53 7.35 -5.15 -15.56
N ARG A 54 8.09 -4.10 -15.18
CA ARG A 54 9.35 -3.75 -15.84
C ARG A 54 10.39 -4.86 -15.72
N LEU A 55 10.60 -5.41 -14.53
CA LEU A 55 11.55 -6.51 -14.32
C LEU A 55 11.14 -7.77 -15.09
N ARG A 56 9.85 -8.05 -15.23
CA ARG A 56 9.35 -9.14 -16.07
C ARG A 56 9.65 -8.91 -17.54
N MET A 57 9.46 -7.70 -18.06
CA MET A 57 9.86 -7.36 -19.43
C MET A 57 11.37 -7.52 -19.63
N GLU A 58 12.18 -7.06 -18.67
CA GLU A 58 13.63 -7.24 -18.70
C GLU A 58 14.01 -8.74 -18.66
N ALA A 59 13.31 -9.55 -17.86
CA ALA A 59 13.51 -11.00 -17.78
C ALA A 59 13.05 -11.75 -19.04
N GLU A 60 11.95 -11.34 -19.68
CA GLU A 60 11.51 -11.87 -20.97
C GLU A 60 12.50 -11.51 -22.08
N ALA A 61 13.06 -10.30 -22.05
CA ALA A 61 14.15 -9.92 -22.95
C ALA A 61 15.40 -10.78 -22.71
N LEU A 62 15.70 -11.16 -21.47
CA LEU A 62 16.74 -12.16 -21.15
C LEU A 62 16.37 -13.60 -21.58
N GLY A 63 15.13 -13.87 -21.99
CA GLY A 63 14.73 -15.14 -22.61
C GLY A 63 15.15 -15.25 -24.08
N ASP A 64 15.51 -14.13 -24.72
CA ASP A 64 16.04 -14.09 -26.08
C ASP A 64 17.56 -14.38 -26.07
N PRO A 65 18.02 -15.50 -26.67
CA PRO A 65 19.43 -15.86 -26.68
C PRO A 65 20.34 -14.79 -27.31
N GLN A 66 19.83 -13.99 -28.25
CA GLN A 66 20.61 -12.89 -28.85
C GLN A 66 20.79 -11.72 -27.87
N HIS A 67 19.79 -11.48 -27.02
CA HIS A 67 19.85 -10.43 -26.00
C HIS A 67 20.78 -10.81 -24.85
N LEU A 68 20.77 -12.09 -24.44
CA LEU A 68 21.72 -12.63 -23.46
C LEU A 68 23.17 -12.51 -23.93
N GLU A 69 23.46 -12.85 -25.18
CA GLU A 69 24.78 -12.69 -25.77
C GLU A 69 25.22 -11.22 -25.82
N ALA A 70 24.31 -10.31 -26.21
CA ALA A 70 24.58 -8.88 -26.24
C ALA A 70 24.86 -8.32 -24.83
N LEU A 71 24.16 -8.80 -23.82
CA LEU A 71 24.32 -8.39 -22.43
C LEU A 71 25.61 -8.96 -21.82
N ALA A 72 25.94 -10.22 -22.12
CA ALA A 72 27.20 -10.86 -21.72
C ALA A 72 28.42 -10.20 -22.37
N ARG A 73 28.35 -9.82 -23.65
CA ARG A 73 29.40 -9.03 -24.32
C ARG A 73 29.55 -7.62 -23.72
N ARG A 74 28.45 -6.95 -23.38
CA ARG A 74 28.49 -5.63 -22.71
C ARG A 74 29.06 -5.70 -21.29
N ALA A 75 28.79 -6.78 -20.56
CA ALA A 75 29.35 -7.03 -19.24
C ALA A 75 30.82 -7.50 -19.28
N GLY A 76 31.37 -7.75 -20.48
CA GLY A 76 32.74 -8.23 -20.67
C GLY A 76 32.93 -9.70 -20.29
N TRP A 77 31.84 -10.47 -20.17
CA TRP A 77 31.86 -11.88 -19.79
C TRP A 77 32.12 -12.84 -20.95
N VAL A 78 31.99 -12.37 -22.20
CA VAL A 78 32.24 -13.16 -23.43
C VAL A 78 33.07 -12.32 -24.41
N GLY A 79 34.20 -12.85 -24.85
CA GLY A 79 35.08 -12.21 -25.84
C GLY A 79 34.46 -12.18 -27.25
N LYS A 80 34.92 -11.29 -28.13
CA LYS A 80 34.37 -11.12 -29.50
C LYS A 80 34.35 -12.40 -30.37
N GLU A 81 35.11 -13.43 -29.99
CA GLU A 81 35.24 -14.69 -30.73
C GLU A 81 34.66 -15.92 -29.99
N GLU A 82 34.05 -15.75 -28.81
CA GLU A 82 33.45 -16.87 -28.07
C GLU A 82 31.93 -16.94 -28.31
N GLU A 83 31.46 -18.07 -28.86
CA GLU A 83 30.04 -18.40 -28.89
C GLU A 83 29.62 -19.03 -27.55
N LEU A 84 28.51 -18.54 -26.98
CA LEU A 84 27.95 -19.09 -25.75
C LEU A 84 27.37 -20.50 -26.01
N LYS A 85 28.20 -21.54 -25.90
CA LYS A 85 27.75 -22.93 -26.07
C LYS A 85 26.86 -23.37 -24.93
N ARG A 86 25.60 -23.72 -25.25
CA ARG A 86 24.63 -24.28 -24.31
C ARG A 86 24.90 -25.78 -24.06
N ARG A 87 24.86 -26.20 -22.80
CA ARG A 87 24.58 -27.61 -22.41
C ARG A 87 23.09 -27.77 -22.14
#